data_AF-A0A7X8GKT4-F1
#
_entry.id   AF-A0A7X8GKT4-F1
#
_cell.length_a   1.000
_cell.length_b   1.000
_cell.length_c   1.000
_cell.angle_alpha   90.00
_cell.angle_beta   90.00
_cell.angle_gamma   90.00
#
_symmetry.space_group_name_H-M   'P 1'
#
loop_
_entity.id
_entity.type
_entity.pdbx_description
1 polymer ?
#
loop_
_entity_poly.entity_id
_entity_poly.type
_entity_poly.pdbx_seq_one_letter_code
_entity_poly.pdbx_strand_id
1 'polypeptide(L)'
;MSTKPGTVQYHRDESRPNALRIGVHLYAWLVADLLDRLKPNWMGYSSADPDDLEQRTYARMGTSEVSTTLERFDEGFSIQSRMADALRSGIDLSTAPELLADYACERTNDLHDSIRYAGTFIRDTQGLEKVSEMDVVRLIYSTDPMKGIEELRGFKAPITRAMIQRWDDWPEQIRLAGDPVEAFRSLATFEASFEEFEAKVRELARAVEEEIQLRMDIARGK
;
A
#
# COMPACT_ATOMS: atom_id res chain seq x y z
N MET A 1 -19.42 -6.45 -28.11
CA MET A 1 -18.89 -6.92 -26.81
C MET A 1 -17.60 -6.19 -26.56
N SER A 2 -17.68 -5.10 -25.78
CA SER A 2 -16.56 -4.21 -25.50
C SER A 2 -15.95 -4.61 -24.16
N THR A 3 -14.71 -5.10 -24.19
CA THR A 3 -13.91 -5.39 -23.00
C THR A 3 -13.51 -4.08 -22.35
N LYS A 4 -14.05 -3.79 -21.16
CA LYS A 4 -13.64 -2.64 -20.32
C LYS A 4 -12.15 -2.75 -19.99
N PRO A 5 -11.30 -1.76 -20.33
CA PRO A 5 -9.96 -1.65 -19.79
C PRO A 5 -10.05 -0.74 -18.57
N GLY A 6 -10.15 -1.31 -17.36
CA GLY A 6 -10.44 -0.50 -16.16
C GLY A 6 -9.76 -0.92 -14.87
N THR A 7 -8.88 -1.92 -14.89
CA THR A 7 -8.36 -2.48 -13.63
C THR A 7 -6.83 -2.54 -13.54
N VAL A 8 -6.11 -2.49 -14.66
CA VAL A 8 -4.63 -2.61 -14.66
C VAL A 8 -3.95 -1.24 -14.66
N GLN A 9 -4.65 -0.19 -15.08
CA GLN A 9 -4.08 1.16 -15.20
C GLN A 9 -4.12 1.95 -13.88
N TYR A 10 -5.05 1.62 -12.97
CA TYR A 10 -5.30 2.37 -11.73
C TYR A 10 -4.23 2.20 -10.64
N HIS A 11 -3.51 1.08 -10.61
CA HIS A 11 -2.36 0.93 -9.68
C HIS A 11 -1.10 1.65 -10.15
N ARG A 12 -1.08 2.18 -11.39
CA ARG A 12 0.14 2.65 -12.04
C ARG A 12 0.44 4.13 -11.80
N ASP A 13 -0.58 4.92 -11.46
CA ASP A 13 -0.47 6.38 -11.33
C ASP A 13 -0.29 6.86 -9.88
N GLU A 14 -0.69 6.09 -8.86
CA GLU A 14 -0.54 6.46 -7.43
C GLU A 14 0.67 5.83 -6.75
N SER A 15 1.27 4.80 -7.35
CA SER A 15 2.44 4.16 -6.79
C SER A 15 3.69 4.99 -7.12
N ARG A 16 3.99 5.99 -6.28
CA ARG A 16 5.22 6.80 -6.35
C ARG A 16 6.40 5.86 -6.64
N PRO A 17 7.20 6.08 -7.69
CA PRO A 17 8.30 5.17 -8.08
C PRO A 17 9.22 4.81 -6.91
N ASN A 18 9.38 5.71 -5.94
CA ASN A 18 10.16 5.50 -4.73
C ASN A 18 9.51 4.52 -3.74
N ALA A 19 8.18 4.56 -3.57
CA ALA A 19 7.45 3.60 -2.73
C ALA A 19 7.50 2.19 -3.33
N LEU A 20 7.33 2.06 -4.65
CA LEU A 20 7.54 0.78 -5.35
C LEU A 20 8.96 0.27 -5.22
N ARG A 21 9.96 1.15 -5.40
CA ARG A 21 11.37 0.80 -5.24
C ARG A 21 11.67 0.25 -3.85
N ILE A 22 11.14 0.90 -2.81
CA ILE A 22 11.32 0.41 -1.43
C ILE A 22 10.59 -0.89 -1.20
N GLY A 23 9.36 -1.03 -1.69
CA GLY A 23 8.63 -2.29 -1.61
C GLY A 23 9.46 -3.43 -2.21
N VAL A 24 10.03 -3.24 -3.41
CA VAL A 24 10.91 -4.20 -4.05
C VAL A 24 12.17 -4.48 -3.23
N HIS A 25 12.82 -3.45 -2.68
CA HIS A 25 14.01 -3.60 -1.84
C HIS A 25 13.68 -4.37 -0.53
N LEU A 26 12.52 -4.13 0.05
CA LEU A 26 12.07 -4.80 1.27
C LEU A 26 11.70 -6.27 1.01
N TYR A 27 11.05 -6.56 -0.12
CA TYR A 27 10.83 -7.95 -0.55
C TYR A 27 12.14 -8.67 -0.83
N ALA A 28 13.10 -8.03 -1.52
CA ALA A 28 14.42 -8.60 -1.76
C ALA A 28 15.17 -8.85 -0.44
N TRP A 29 15.01 -7.96 0.55
CA TRP A 29 15.58 -8.13 1.88
C TRP A 29 14.95 -9.30 2.64
N LEU A 30 13.62 -9.43 2.61
CA LEU A 30 12.91 -10.55 3.22
C LEU A 30 13.30 -11.89 2.58
N VAL A 31 13.48 -11.91 1.26
CA VAL A 31 13.96 -13.09 0.54
C VAL A 31 15.40 -13.43 0.97
N ALA A 32 16.29 -12.43 1.10
CA ALA A 32 17.65 -12.66 1.59
C ALA A 32 17.67 -13.18 3.04
N ASP A 33 16.86 -12.60 3.94
CA ASP A 33 16.72 -13.07 5.33
C ASP A 33 16.10 -14.48 5.40
N LEU A 34 15.16 -14.80 4.51
CA LEU A 34 14.59 -16.15 4.38
C LEU A 34 15.64 -17.15 3.88
N LEU A 35 16.45 -16.78 2.89
CA LEU A 35 17.51 -17.63 2.36
C LEU A 35 18.55 -17.99 3.43
N ASP A 36 18.89 -17.04 4.32
CA ASP A 36 19.79 -17.30 5.46
C ASP A 36 19.15 -18.19 6.54
N ARG A 37 17.84 -18.04 6.78
CA ARG A 37 17.14 -18.77 7.84
C ARG A 37 16.67 -20.16 7.42
N LEU A 38 16.41 -20.36 6.13
CA LEU A 38 16.06 -21.67 5.59
C LEU A 38 17.29 -22.58 5.70
N LYS A 39 17.17 -23.64 6.50
CA LYS A 39 18.24 -24.61 6.69
C LYS A 39 18.68 -25.23 5.34
N PRO A 40 19.93 -25.70 5.27
CA PRO A 40 20.76 -25.83 4.04
C PRO A 40 20.30 -26.84 2.98
N ASN A 41 19.19 -27.56 3.21
CA ASN A 41 18.77 -28.66 2.35
C ASN A 41 17.45 -28.41 1.64
N TRP A 42 16.85 -27.21 1.71
CA TRP A 42 15.57 -26.97 1.03
C TRP A 42 15.67 -27.21 -0.48
N MET A 43 16.75 -26.76 -1.12
CA MET A 43 16.96 -26.98 -2.56
C MET A 43 17.45 -28.40 -2.91
N GLY A 44 17.90 -29.17 -1.91
CA GLY A 44 18.45 -30.53 -2.08
C GLY A 44 17.41 -31.66 -2.02
N TYR A 45 16.14 -31.40 -1.71
CA TYR A 45 15.08 -32.42 -1.62
C TYR A 45 14.10 -32.41 -2.81
N SER A 46 14.58 -32.19 -4.03
CA SER A 46 13.80 -32.57 -5.22
C SER A 46 13.88 -34.08 -5.42
N SER A 47 12.73 -34.77 -5.46
CA SER A 47 12.66 -36.20 -5.80
C SER A 47 12.91 -36.49 -7.28
N ALA A 48 13.15 -35.47 -8.09
CA ALA A 48 13.52 -35.55 -9.49
C ALA A 48 14.83 -34.76 -9.70
N ASP A 49 15.93 -35.50 -9.78
CA ASP A 49 17.27 -35.07 -10.18
C ASP A 49 17.83 -33.80 -9.50
N PRO A 50 18.28 -33.89 -8.22
CA PRO A 50 18.84 -32.75 -7.48
C PRO A 50 20.06 -32.12 -8.16
N ASP A 51 20.80 -32.89 -8.96
CA ASP A 51 22.03 -32.46 -9.63
C ASP A 51 21.74 -31.49 -10.81
N ASP A 52 20.60 -31.64 -11.52
CA ASP A 52 20.19 -30.74 -12.63
C ASP A 52 19.77 -29.35 -12.11
N LEU A 53 19.02 -29.33 -11.00
CA LEU A 53 18.50 -28.09 -10.40
C LEU A 53 19.63 -27.21 -9.85
N GLU A 54 20.60 -27.82 -9.19
CA GLU A 54 21.80 -27.16 -8.68
C GLU A 54 22.63 -26.59 -9.84
N GLN A 55 22.94 -27.40 -10.85
CA GLN A 55 23.74 -27.00 -12.01
C GLN A 55 23.09 -25.87 -12.82
N ARG A 56 21.76 -25.91 -13.00
CA ARG A 56 21.00 -24.82 -13.65
C ARG A 56 20.99 -23.54 -12.84
N THR A 57 21.02 -23.63 -11.52
CA THR A 57 21.07 -22.46 -10.64
C THR A 57 22.45 -21.79 -10.71
N TYR A 58 23.53 -22.57 -10.64
CA TYR A 58 24.89 -22.07 -10.87
C TYR A 58 25.05 -21.42 -12.25
N ALA A 59 24.54 -22.05 -13.31
CA ALA A 59 24.58 -21.50 -14.66
C ALA A 59 23.83 -20.15 -14.76
N ARG A 60 22.68 -20.01 -14.09
CA ARG A 60 21.91 -18.75 -14.03
C ARG A 60 22.62 -17.65 -13.24
N MET A 61 23.40 -18.01 -12.23
CA MET A 61 24.26 -17.08 -11.50
C MET A 61 25.54 -16.72 -12.28
N GLY A 62 25.76 -17.29 -13.47
CA GLY A 62 26.96 -17.04 -14.27
C GLY A 62 28.22 -17.71 -13.73
N THR A 63 28.06 -18.77 -12.93
CA THR A 63 29.16 -19.47 -12.25
C THR A 63 29.20 -20.93 -12.70
N SER A 64 30.40 -21.44 -13.00
CA SER A 64 30.59 -22.77 -13.62
C SER A 64 31.06 -23.86 -12.67
N GLU A 65 31.34 -23.54 -11.41
CA GLU A 65 31.94 -24.49 -10.47
C GLU A 65 30.88 -25.30 -9.74
N VAL A 66 30.91 -26.61 -9.98
CA VAL A 66 30.29 -27.63 -9.13
C VAL A 66 31.47 -28.48 -8.64
N SER A 67 31.86 -28.36 -7.36
CA SER A 67 32.94 -29.18 -6.79
C SER A 67 32.48 -30.63 -6.71
N THR A 68 33.28 -31.56 -7.23
CA THR A 68 32.87 -32.94 -7.48
C THR A 68 33.20 -33.93 -6.37
N THR A 69 33.49 -33.50 -5.13
CA THR A 69 33.79 -34.46 -4.06
C THR A 69 33.60 -33.87 -2.65
N LEU A 70 32.76 -34.53 -1.84
CA LEU A 70 32.63 -34.38 -0.36
C LEU A 70 32.29 -32.99 0.22
N GLU A 71 32.44 -31.90 -0.53
CA GLU A 71 32.05 -30.51 -0.18
C GLU A 71 30.59 -30.19 -0.53
N ARG A 72 29.89 -31.10 -1.20
CA ARG A 72 28.52 -30.92 -1.74
C ARG A 72 27.49 -30.49 -0.70
N PHE A 73 27.67 -30.91 0.56
CA PHE A 73 26.81 -30.44 1.65
C PHE A 73 27.09 -28.98 1.98
N ASP A 74 28.34 -28.53 1.96
CA ASP A 74 28.80 -27.17 2.29
C ASP A 74 28.54 -26.16 1.14
N GLU A 75 28.59 -26.62 -0.12
CA GLU A 75 28.32 -25.78 -1.29
C GLU A 75 26.85 -25.33 -1.40
N GLY A 76 25.90 -26.16 -0.96
CA GLY A 76 24.49 -25.77 -0.81
C GLY A 76 24.29 -24.59 0.15
N PHE A 77 25.14 -24.48 1.18
CA PHE A 77 25.18 -23.29 2.05
C PHE A 77 25.79 -22.10 1.31
N SER A 78 26.82 -22.33 0.49
CA SER A 78 27.50 -21.28 -0.25
C SER A 78 26.59 -20.60 -1.29
N ILE A 79 25.73 -21.36 -1.99
CA ILE A 79 24.85 -20.80 -3.02
C ILE A 79 23.72 -19.95 -2.43
N GLN A 80 23.07 -20.43 -1.37
CA GLN A 80 22.02 -19.68 -0.67
C GLN A 80 22.57 -18.39 -0.07
N SER A 81 23.73 -18.47 0.58
CA SER A 81 24.43 -17.30 1.13
C SER A 81 24.84 -16.32 0.02
N ARG A 82 25.39 -16.81 -1.09
CA ARG A 82 25.75 -15.96 -2.24
C ARG A 82 24.55 -15.30 -2.90
N MET A 83 23.41 -15.98 -2.98
CA MET A 83 22.16 -15.39 -3.46
C MET A 83 21.65 -14.30 -2.50
N ALA A 84 21.70 -14.55 -1.19
CA ALA A 84 21.34 -13.57 -0.18
C ALA A 84 22.26 -12.34 -0.22
N ASP A 85 23.57 -12.54 -0.35
CA ASP A 85 24.57 -11.48 -0.49
C ASP A 85 24.38 -10.67 -1.78
N ALA A 86 24.14 -11.35 -2.91
CA ALA A 86 23.88 -10.70 -4.18
C ALA A 86 22.61 -9.84 -4.11
N LEU A 87 21.53 -10.34 -3.48
CA LEU A 87 20.32 -9.56 -3.23
C LEU A 87 20.64 -8.34 -2.35
N ARG A 88 21.35 -8.52 -1.23
CA ARG A 88 21.73 -7.43 -0.30
C ARG A 88 22.61 -6.37 -0.94
N SER A 89 23.49 -6.74 -1.87
CA SER A 89 24.41 -5.80 -2.52
C SER A 89 23.70 -4.68 -3.29
N GLY A 90 22.47 -4.93 -3.75
CA GLY A 90 21.64 -3.94 -4.45
C GLY A 90 20.58 -3.27 -3.57
N ILE A 91 20.46 -3.66 -2.30
CA ILE A 91 19.41 -3.18 -1.41
C ILE A 91 19.90 -1.95 -0.64
N ASP A 92 19.22 -0.84 -0.87
CA ASP A 92 19.30 0.34 -0.01
C ASP A 92 17.94 0.57 0.66
N LEU A 93 17.91 0.41 1.99
CA LEU A 93 16.73 0.64 2.84
C LEU A 93 16.94 1.79 3.83
N SER A 94 18.05 2.52 3.71
CA SER A 94 18.38 3.62 4.64
C SER A 94 17.30 4.71 4.69
N THR A 95 16.59 4.88 3.57
CA THR A 95 15.52 5.87 3.38
C THR A 95 14.12 5.26 3.49
N ALA A 96 14.00 3.96 3.80
CA ALA A 96 12.71 3.28 3.83
C ALA A 96 11.74 3.88 4.84
N PRO A 97 12.10 4.16 6.12
CA PRO A 97 11.17 4.77 7.07
C PRO A 97 10.62 6.12 6.58
N GLU A 98 11.47 7.00 6.04
CA GLU A 98 11.07 8.31 5.54
C GLU A 98 10.08 8.20 4.38
N LEU A 99 10.40 7.38 3.38
CA LEU A 99 9.58 7.27 2.19
C LEU A 99 8.25 6.52 2.43
N LEU A 100 8.22 5.58 3.38
CA LEU A 100 6.97 4.94 3.81
C LEU A 100 6.10 5.93 4.62
N ALA A 101 6.72 6.77 5.45
CA ALA A 101 6.03 7.85 6.15
C ALA A 101 5.45 8.89 5.19
N ASP A 102 6.22 9.31 4.19
CA ASP A 102 5.78 10.25 3.15
C ASP A 102 4.59 9.70 2.35
N TYR A 103 4.59 8.40 2.08
CA TYR A 103 3.47 7.72 1.43
C TYR A 103 2.21 7.73 2.30
N ALA A 104 2.32 7.40 3.59
CA ALA A 104 1.19 7.47 4.51
C ALA A 104 0.67 8.92 4.66
N CYS A 105 1.58 9.90 4.73
CA CYS A 105 1.27 11.32 4.85
C CYS A 105 0.48 11.84 3.64
N GLU A 106 0.89 11.48 2.42
CA GLU A 106 0.14 11.81 1.20
C GLU A 106 -1.28 11.28 1.27
N ARG A 107 -1.46 9.99 1.60
CA ARG A 107 -2.79 9.38 1.67
C ARG A 107 -3.70 10.04 2.71
N THR A 108 -3.16 10.42 3.87
CA THR A 108 -3.94 11.18 4.87
C THR A 108 -4.31 12.57 4.35
N ASN A 109 -3.41 13.25 3.64
CA ASN A 109 -3.72 14.55 3.05
C ASN A 109 -4.78 14.45 1.94
N ASP A 110 -4.67 13.47 1.06
CA ASP A 110 -5.63 13.23 -0.03
C ASP A 110 -7.03 12.89 0.52
N LEU A 111 -7.09 12.13 1.62
CA LEU A 111 -8.32 11.86 2.35
C LEU A 111 -8.96 13.17 2.85
N HIS A 112 -8.18 14.03 3.51
CA HIS A 112 -8.64 15.33 4.01
C HIS A 112 -9.13 16.25 2.89
N ASP A 113 -8.41 16.28 1.78
CA ASP A 113 -8.76 17.05 0.60
C ASP A 113 -10.05 16.55 -0.04
N SER A 114 -10.23 15.24 -0.13
CA SER A 114 -11.46 14.61 -0.64
C SER A 114 -12.66 14.88 0.27
N ILE A 115 -12.49 14.80 1.60
CA ILE A 115 -13.54 15.14 2.55
C ILE A 115 -13.90 16.63 2.46
N ARG A 116 -12.90 17.51 2.37
CA ARG A 116 -13.12 18.96 2.21
C ARG A 116 -13.84 19.28 0.91
N TYR A 117 -13.47 18.60 -0.17
CA TYR A 117 -14.11 18.72 -1.48
C TYR A 117 -15.60 18.36 -1.40
N ALA A 118 -15.90 17.15 -0.90
CA ALA A 118 -17.28 16.71 -0.73
C ALA A 118 -18.07 17.63 0.22
N GLY A 119 -17.47 18.03 1.34
CA GLY A 119 -18.09 18.94 2.31
C GLY A 119 -18.44 20.30 1.70
N THR A 120 -17.57 20.84 0.83
CA THR A 120 -17.81 22.10 0.10
C THR A 120 -19.00 21.96 -0.85
N PHE A 121 -19.03 20.89 -1.63
CA PHE A 121 -20.14 20.62 -2.54
C PHE A 121 -21.48 20.47 -1.81
N ILE A 122 -21.49 19.75 -0.68
CA ILE A 122 -22.72 19.55 0.11
C ILE A 122 -23.18 20.86 0.75
N ARG A 123 -22.24 21.64 1.30
CA ARG A 123 -22.54 22.98 1.87
C ARG A 123 -23.28 23.82 0.84
N ASP A 124 -22.75 23.90 -0.38
CA ASP A 124 -23.30 24.75 -1.43
C ASP A 124 -24.64 24.22 -1.95
N THR A 125 -24.79 22.90 -2.05
CA THR A 125 -26.04 22.26 -2.52
C THR A 125 -27.17 22.36 -1.51
N GLN A 126 -26.89 22.22 -0.21
CA GLN A 126 -27.91 22.27 0.85
C GLN A 126 -28.10 23.68 1.44
N GLY A 127 -27.35 24.69 0.97
CA GLY A 127 -27.44 26.06 1.47
C GLY A 127 -27.01 26.20 2.94
N LEU A 128 -26.05 25.39 3.39
CA LEU A 128 -25.57 25.39 4.77
C LEU A 128 -24.49 26.45 4.97
N GLU A 129 -24.42 27.04 6.17
CA GLU A 129 -23.33 27.98 6.51
C GLU A 129 -21.98 27.27 6.65
N LYS A 130 -21.99 26.06 7.22
CA LYS A 130 -20.80 25.28 7.55
C LYS A 130 -21.08 23.78 7.49
N VAL A 131 -20.10 23.05 6.98
CA VAL A 131 -20.02 21.58 7.03
C VAL A 131 -18.69 21.21 7.67
N SER A 132 -18.73 20.40 8.72
CA SER A 132 -17.51 19.88 9.36
C SER A 132 -17.07 18.54 8.74
N GLU A 133 -15.81 18.18 8.92
CA GLU A 133 -15.29 16.86 8.52
C GLU A 133 -16.17 15.72 9.05
N MET A 134 -16.51 15.76 10.34
CA MET A 134 -17.36 14.74 10.95
C MET A 134 -18.79 14.70 10.39
N ASP A 135 -19.28 15.79 9.79
CA ASP A 135 -20.57 15.79 9.11
C ASP A 135 -20.51 14.97 7.82
N VAL A 136 -19.42 15.11 7.05
CA VAL A 136 -19.15 14.30 5.86
C VAL A 136 -18.95 12.83 6.25
N VAL A 137 -18.20 12.55 7.32
CA VAL A 137 -18.02 11.19 7.83
C VAL A 137 -19.38 10.54 8.16
N ARG A 138 -20.28 11.27 8.82
CA ARG A 138 -21.61 10.73 9.13
C ARG A 138 -22.46 10.49 7.89
N LEU A 139 -22.31 11.32 6.86
CA LEU A 139 -22.96 11.10 5.57
C LEU A 139 -22.46 9.82 4.90
N ILE A 140 -21.15 9.58 4.88
CA ILE A 140 -20.54 8.36 4.31
C ILE A 140 -21.14 7.08 4.90
N TYR A 141 -21.44 7.10 6.20
CA TYR A 141 -22.02 5.96 6.91
C TYR A 141 -23.55 6.01 7.04
N SER A 142 -24.21 7.03 6.46
CA SER A 142 -25.66 7.08 6.41
C SER A 142 -26.17 6.04 5.41
N THR A 143 -27.12 5.21 5.84
CA THR A 143 -27.85 4.30 4.94
C THR A 143 -28.95 5.03 4.17
N ASP A 144 -29.21 6.29 4.49
CA ASP A 144 -30.29 7.09 3.91
C ASP A 144 -29.69 8.30 3.16
N PRO A 145 -29.69 8.28 1.81
CA PRO A 145 -29.14 9.35 0.98
C PRO A 145 -30.03 10.59 0.96
N MET A 146 -31.29 10.49 1.44
CA MET A 146 -32.23 11.61 1.43
C MET A 146 -32.11 12.50 2.67
N LYS A 147 -31.37 12.06 3.70
CA LYS A 147 -31.17 12.85 4.92
C LYS A 147 -30.20 14.00 4.69
N GLY A 148 -30.61 15.19 5.10
CA GLY A 148 -29.72 16.34 5.19
C GLY A 148 -28.64 16.15 6.25
N ILE A 149 -27.52 16.84 6.10
CA ILE A 149 -26.39 16.75 7.06
C ILE A 149 -26.84 17.08 8.49
N GLU A 150 -27.76 18.02 8.67
CA GLU A 150 -28.20 18.46 10.00
C GLU A 150 -28.88 17.34 10.79
N GLU A 151 -29.67 16.51 10.10
CA GLU A 151 -30.34 15.34 10.69
C GLU A 151 -29.33 14.25 11.08
N LEU A 152 -28.22 14.18 10.36
CA LEU A 152 -27.14 13.22 10.62
C LEU A 152 -26.23 13.63 11.76
N ARG A 153 -26.29 14.86 12.29
CA ARG A 153 -25.39 15.30 13.38
C ARG A 153 -25.51 14.45 14.66
N GLY A 154 -26.67 13.85 14.90
CA GLY A 154 -26.91 12.90 16.00
C GLY A 154 -26.49 11.45 15.71
N PHE A 155 -26.14 11.13 14.46
CA PHE A 155 -25.74 9.79 14.05
C PHE A 155 -24.34 9.45 14.59
N LYS A 156 -24.20 8.24 15.13
CA LYS A 156 -22.92 7.70 15.58
C LYS A 156 -22.25 6.96 14.44
N ALA A 157 -21.35 7.64 13.74
CA ALA A 157 -20.48 6.99 12.77
C ALA A 157 -19.46 6.07 13.47
N PRO A 158 -19.07 4.95 12.85
CA PRO A 158 -18.00 4.08 13.37
C PRO A 158 -16.65 4.79 13.44
N ILE A 159 -16.39 5.70 12.50
CA ILE A 159 -15.18 6.53 12.47
C ILE A 159 -15.36 7.73 13.39
N THR A 160 -14.36 7.95 14.25
CA THR A 160 -14.34 9.06 15.21
C THR A 160 -13.22 10.05 14.90
N ARG A 161 -13.33 11.28 15.41
CA ARG A 161 -12.25 12.28 15.30
C ARG A 161 -10.92 11.77 15.86
N ALA A 162 -10.96 10.99 16.94
CA ALA A 162 -9.76 10.41 17.53
C ALA A 162 -9.09 9.39 16.60
N MET A 163 -9.86 8.66 15.79
CA MET A 163 -9.30 7.76 14.78
C MET A 163 -8.65 8.53 13.64
N ILE A 164 -9.30 9.60 13.16
CA ILE A 164 -8.74 10.48 12.12
C ILE A 164 -7.42 11.09 12.59
N GLN A 165 -7.40 11.70 13.79
CA GLN A 165 -6.18 12.25 14.37
C GLN A 165 -5.08 11.18 14.51
N ARG A 166 -5.45 9.95 14.88
CA ARG A 166 -4.47 8.86 14.99
C ARG A 166 -3.84 8.53 13.64
N TRP A 167 -4.60 8.58 12.55
CA TRP A 167 -4.08 8.41 11.21
C TRP A 167 -3.17 9.57 10.80
N ASP A 168 -3.54 10.81 11.15
CA ASP A 168 -2.71 12.00 10.89
C ASP A 168 -1.34 11.94 11.59
N ASP A 169 -1.30 11.36 12.80
CA ASP A 169 -0.09 11.21 13.59
C ASP A 169 0.74 9.96 13.19
N TRP A 170 0.18 9.06 12.37
CA TRP A 170 0.81 7.77 12.04
C TRP A 170 2.07 7.86 11.17
N PRO A 171 2.17 8.78 10.17
CA PRO A 171 3.40 8.97 9.41
C PRO A 171 4.63 9.20 10.30
N GLU A 172 4.49 9.96 11.38
CA GLU A 172 5.59 10.19 12.31
C GLU A 172 6.00 8.92 13.05
N GLN A 173 5.04 8.04 13.39
CA GLN A 173 5.35 6.74 13.99
C GLN A 173 6.13 5.83 13.03
N ILE A 174 5.85 5.90 11.73
CA ILE A 174 6.60 5.15 10.71
C ILE A 174 8.02 5.71 10.58
N ARG A 175 8.16 7.04 10.59
CA ARG A 175 9.46 7.72 10.48
C ARG A 175 10.39 7.42 11.66
N LEU A 176 9.83 7.31 12.87
CA LEU A 176 10.57 7.04 14.11
C LEU A 176 10.90 5.55 14.33
N ALA A 177 10.52 4.65 13.43
CA ALA A 177 10.82 3.22 13.56
C ALA A 177 12.33 2.95 13.58
N GLY A 178 12.77 1.96 14.36
CA GLY A 178 14.19 1.68 14.57
C GLY A 178 14.88 1.01 13.37
N ASP A 179 14.09 0.34 12.53
CA ASP A 179 14.57 -0.29 11.30
C ASP A 179 13.50 -0.31 10.17
N PRO A 180 13.91 -0.60 8.92
CA PRO A 180 13.00 -0.65 7.77
C PRO A 180 11.84 -1.67 7.87
N VAL A 181 12.04 -2.76 8.59
CA VAL A 181 11.02 -3.82 8.77
C VAL A 181 9.98 -3.36 9.78
N GLU A 182 10.40 -2.73 10.86
CA GLU A 182 9.50 -2.07 11.81
C GLU A 182 8.67 -0.97 11.13
N ALA A 183 9.31 -0.14 10.30
CA ALA A 183 8.63 0.89 9.51
C ALA A 183 7.56 0.26 8.59
N PHE A 184 7.90 -0.82 7.90
CA PHE A 184 6.95 -1.53 7.03
C PHE A 184 5.79 -2.17 7.80
N ARG A 185 6.05 -2.79 8.96
CA ARG A 185 4.98 -3.34 9.83
C ARG A 185 4.07 -2.23 10.34
N SER A 186 4.63 -1.07 10.68
CA SER A 186 3.86 0.10 11.10
C SER A 186 2.94 0.59 9.97
N LEU A 187 3.48 0.70 8.74
CA LEU A 187 2.68 1.02 7.56
C LEU A 187 1.56 0.01 7.33
N ALA A 188 1.84 -1.30 7.35
CA ALA A 188 0.81 -2.32 7.15
C ALA A 188 -0.31 -2.25 8.19
N THR A 189 0.01 -1.88 9.44
CA THR A 189 -0.98 -1.68 10.51
C THR A 189 -1.83 -0.44 10.25
N PHE A 190 -1.22 0.65 9.80
CA PHE A 190 -1.92 1.84 9.34
C PHE A 190 -2.91 1.49 8.23
N GLU A 191 -2.44 0.87 7.15
CA GLU A 191 -3.23 0.50 5.98
C GLU A 191 -4.45 -0.34 6.35
N ALA A 192 -4.24 -1.41 7.13
CA ALA A 192 -5.33 -2.28 7.58
C ALA A 192 -6.44 -1.54 8.34
N SER A 193 -6.11 -0.45 9.04
CA SER A 193 -7.08 0.37 9.77
C SER A 193 -7.72 1.48 8.92
N PHE A 194 -7.04 1.91 7.86
CA PHE A 194 -7.33 3.12 7.09
C PHE A 194 -8.07 2.85 5.78
N GLU A 195 -7.71 1.77 5.08
CA GLU A 195 -8.13 1.49 3.70
C GLU A 195 -9.65 1.44 3.49
N GLU A 196 -10.39 0.84 4.43
CA GLU A 196 -11.85 0.74 4.30
C GLU A 196 -12.49 2.13 4.29
N PHE A 197 -12.03 3.02 5.18
CA PHE A 197 -12.57 4.37 5.26
C PHE A 197 -12.12 5.23 4.07
N GLU A 198 -10.86 5.11 3.68
CA GLU A 198 -10.31 5.78 2.50
C GLU A 198 -11.11 5.42 1.23
N ALA A 199 -11.42 4.15 1.02
CA ALA A 199 -12.22 3.69 -0.11
C ALA A 199 -13.61 4.37 -0.14
N LYS A 200 -14.28 4.46 1.01
CA LYS A 200 -15.60 5.12 1.12
C LYS A 200 -15.53 6.62 0.84
N VAL A 201 -14.47 7.30 1.28
CA VAL A 201 -14.25 8.72 0.97
C VAL A 201 -14.04 8.92 -0.52
N ARG A 202 -13.23 8.06 -1.18
CA ARG A 202 -13.04 8.12 -2.64
C ARG A 202 -14.35 7.90 -3.40
N GLU A 203 -15.17 6.94 -2.96
CA GLU A 203 -16.48 6.70 -3.56
C GLU A 203 -17.40 7.93 -3.47
N LEU A 204 -17.42 8.60 -2.32
CA LEU A 204 -18.17 9.85 -2.14
C LEU A 204 -17.62 10.96 -3.04
N ALA A 205 -16.30 11.16 -3.09
CA ALA A 205 -15.69 12.18 -3.94
C ALA A 205 -16.01 11.95 -5.42
N ARG A 206 -16.00 10.69 -5.88
CA ARG A 206 -16.42 10.34 -7.24
C ARG A 206 -17.90 10.64 -7.49
N ALA A 207 -18.78 10.30 -6.55
CA ALA A 207 -20.21 10.60 -6.68
C ALA A 207 -20.48 12.11 -6.76
N VAL A 208 -19.73 12.91 -5.99
CA VAL A 208 -19.76 14.38 -6.07
C VAL A 208 -19.32 14.88 -7.45
N GLU A 209 -18.22 14.35 -7.99
CA GLU A 209 -17.73 14.71 -9.32
C GLU A 209 -18.75 14.40 -10.42
N GLU A 210 -19.35 13.21 -10.39
CA GLU A 210 -20.39 12.79 -11.33
C GLU A 210 -21.61 13.73 -11.29
N GLU A 211 -22.03 14.15 -10.10
CA GLU A 211 -23.15 15.07 -9.91
C GLU A 211 -22.81 16.50 -10.40
N ILE A 212 -21.58 16.99 -10.16
CA ILE A 212 -21.14 18.29 -10.69
C ILE A 212 -21.15 18.27 -12.21
N GLN A 213 -20.61 17.21 -12.82
CA GLN A 213 -20.59 17.04 -14.26
C GLN A 213 -22.02 17.00 -14.84
N LEU A 214 -22.95 16.29 -14.19
CA LEU A 214 -24.36 16.28 -14.57
C LEU A 214 -24.98 17.68 -14.54
N ARG A 215 -24.75 18.46 -13.48
CA ARG A 215 -25.26 19.84 -13.38
C ARG A 215 -24.69 20.74 -14.47
N MET A 216 -23.42 20.57 -14.81
CA MET A 216 -22.79 21.30 -15.90
C MET A 216 -23.40 20.94 -17.26
N ASP A 217 -23.69 19.66 -17.50
CA ASP A 217 -24.30 19.21 -18.75
C ASP A 217 -25.75 19.72 -18.88
N ILE A 218 -26.54 19.66 -17.81
CA ILE A 218 -27.88 20.26 -17.75
C ILE A 218 -27.83 21.77 -18.02
N ALA A 219 -26.88 22.49 -17.40
CA ALA A 219 -26.72 23.93 -17.62
C ALA A 219 -26.31 24.28 -19.06
N ARG A 220 -25.68 23.33 -19.78
CA ARG A 220 -25.32 23.45 -21.20
C ARG A 220 -26.44 23.00 -22.14
N GLY A 221 -27.57 22.52 -21.61
CA GLY A 221 -28.71 22.03 -22.39
C GLY A 221 -28.46 20.68 -23.06
N LYS A 222 -27.56 19.86 -22.52
CA LYS A 222 -27.32 18.47 -22.96
C LYS A 222 -28.10 17.47 -22.11
#